data_AF-A0A7U6GD84-F1
#
_entry.id   AF-A0A7U6GD84-F1
#
_cell.length_a   1.000
_cell.length_b   1.000
_cell.length_c   1.000
_cell.angle_alpha   90.00
_cell.angle_beta   90.00
_cell.angle_gamma   90.00
#
_symmetry.space_group_name_H-M   'P 1'
#
loop_
_entity.id
_entity.type
_entity.pdbx_description
1 polymer ?
#
loop_
_entity_poly.entity_id
_entity_poly.type
_entity_poly.pdbx_seq_one_letter_code
_entity_poly.pdbx_strand_id
1 'polypeptide(L)'
;MIGKQNKNANFFDSYVFDNLLPKKHILLDIKKEIDFSFVEEEVRDLYDTKNGRPAYPPEVLFKMLFLEFYYNLSDVEVVRECQVNILYRYFIDLSIDEECTFRYNACRVQKEVRQ
;
A
#
# COMPACT_ATOMS: atom_id res chain seq x y z
N MET A 1 -4.03 -5.74 -15.18
CA MET A 1 -2.66 -5.23 -15.40
C MET A 1 -1.99 -4.97 -14.05
N ILE A 2 -0.83 -5.59 -13.79
CA ILE A 2 0.05 -5.20 -12.67
C ILE A 2 0.68 -3.86 -13.09
N GLY A 3 0.15 -2.77 -12.54
CA GLY A 3 0.68 -1.43 -12.80
C GLY A 3 2.02 -1.29 -12.11
N LYS A 4 3.13 -1.64 -12.77
CA LYS A 4 4.44 -1.12 -12.38
C LYS A 4 4.44 0.38 -12.67
N GLN A 5 3.94 1.17 -11.73
CA GLN A 5 4.15 2.61 -11.73
C GLN A 5 5.66 2.82 -11.79
N ASN A 6 6.13 3.56 -12.80
CA ASN A 6 7.53 3.97 -12.86
C ASN A 6 7.80 4.78 -11.60
N LYS A 7 8.54 4.20 -10.65
CA LYS A 7 9.13 4.90 -9.51
C LYS A 7 10.21 5.85 -10.04
N ASN A 8 9.81 6.88 -10.79
CA ASN A 8 10.61 8.08 -10.90
C ASN A 8 10.63 8.63 -9.47
N ALA A 9 11.72 8.39 -8.76
CA ALA A 9 11.90 8.90 -7.42
C ALA A 9 11.80 10.42 -7.49
N ASN A 10 10.63 10.94 -7.16
CA ASN A 10 10.40 12.38 -7.13
C ASN A 10 11.34 12.91 -6.04
N PHE A 11 12.28 13.78 -6.43
CA PHE A 11 13.22 14.42 -5.49
C PHE A 11 12.48 15.04 -4.29
N PHE A 12 11.27 15.54 -4.53
CA PHE A 12 10.37 16.08 -3.52
C PHE A 12 9.90 15.02 -2.51
N ASP A 13 9.53 13.82 -2.96
CA ASP A 13 9.11 12.72 -2.08
C ASP A 13 10.21 12.35 -1.10
N SER A 14 11.45 12.15 -1.60
CA SER A 14 12.61 11.84 -0.75
C SER A 14 12.83 12.94 0.30
N TYR A 15 12.84 14.21 -0.12
CA TYR A 15 13.06 15.32 0.80
C TYR A 15 12.01 15.40 1.90
N VAL A 16 10.72 15.21 1.57
CA VAL A 16 9.65 15.24 2.57
C VAL A 16 9.79 14.05 3.53
N PHE A 17 9.95 12.83 3.00
CA PHE A 17 10.06 11.64 3.85
C PHE A 17 11.27 11.74 4.78
N ASP A 18 12.43 12.19 4.31
CA ASP A 18 13.64 12.33 5.13
C ASP A 18 13.48 13.35 6.27
N ASN A 19 12.67 14.40 6.08
CA ASN A 19 12.49 15.46 7.07
C ASN A 19 11.30 15.23 8.03
N LEU A 20 10.23 14.57 7.58
CA LEU A 20 8.99 14.43 8.33
C LEU A 20 8.85 13.07 9.01
N LEU A 21 9.59 12.05 8.58
CA LEU A 21 9.55 10.76 9.24
C LEU A 21 10.24 10.82 10.61
N PRO A 22 9.63 10.19 11.63
CA PRO A 22 10.28 10.06 12.93
C PRO A 22 11.56 9.22 12.80
N LYS A 23 12.62 9.60 13.54
CA LYS A 23 13.93 8.90 13.51
C LYS A 23 13.86 7.43 13.91
N LYS A 24 12.86 7.05 14.70
CA LYS A 24 12.67 5.68 15.18
C LYS A 24 11.19 5.35 15.18
N HIS A 25 10.81 4.36 14.40
CA HIS A 25 9.47 3.83 14.37
C HIS A 25 9.47 2.40 13.83
N ILE A 26 8.66 1.52 14.43
CA ILE A 26 8.68 0.09 14.12
C ILE A 26 8.35 -0.21 12.65
N LEU A 27 7.44 0.55 12.03
CA LEU A 27 7.13 0.41 10.60
C LEU A 27 8.33 0.71 9.69
N LEU A 28 9.24 1.60 10.08
CA LEU A 28 10.46 1.88 9.32
C LEU A 28 11.42 0.69 9.41
N ASP A 29 11.55 0.11 10.60
CA ASP A 29 12.36 -1.08 10.83
C ASP A 29 11.79 -2.27 10.04
N ILE A 30 10.48 -2.50 10.10
CA ILE A 30 9.79 -3.56 9.33
C ILE A 30 10.02 -3.39 7.83
N LYS A 31 9.81 -2.17 7.30
CA LYS A 31 10.00 -1.89 5.87
C LYS A 31 11.45 -2.13 5.43
N LYS A 32 12.43 -1.92 6.32
CA LYS A 32 13.85 -2.10 6.04
C LYS A 32 14.29 -3.56 6.08
N GLU A 33 13.79 -4.31 7.06
CA GLU A 33 14.21 -5.70 7.31
C GLU A 33 13.44 -6.72 6.48
N ILE A 34 12.22 -6.40 6.03
CA ILE A 34 11.36 -7.32 5.26
C ILE A 34 11.34 -6.90 3.79
N ASP A 35 11.76 -7.82 2.92
CA ASP A 35 11.47 -7.72 1.49
C ASP A 35 10.04 -8.20 1.21
N PHE A 36 9.22 -7.36 0.59
CA PHE A 36 7.83 -7.66 0.24
C PHE A 36 7.66 -8.22 -1.17
N SER A 37 8.76 -8.36 -1.93
CA SER A 37 8.75 -8.90 -3.29
C SER A 37 8.11 -10.30 -3.39
N PHE A 38 8.18 -11.11 -2.32
CA PHE A 38 7.56 -12.43 -2.25
C PHE A 38 6.06 -12.41 -2.52
N VAL A 39 5.38 -11.31 -2.19
CA VAL A 39 3.93 -11.19 -2.41
C VAL A 39 3.60 -11.26 -3.89
N GLU A 40 4.40 -10.61 -4.76
CA GLU A 40 4.19 -10.65 -6.20
C GLU A 40 4.44 -12.06 -6.77
N GLU A 41 5.35 -12.83 -6.17
CA GLU A 41 5.62 -14.22 -6.58
C GLU A 41 4.44 -15.13 -6.28
N GLU A 42 3.89 -15.05 -5.07
CA GLU A 42 2.80 -15.92 -4.61
C GLU A 42 1.47 -15.64 -5.33
N VAL A 43 1.16 -14.38 -5.64
CA VAL A 43 -0.12 -14.03 -6.27
C VAL A 43 -0.05 -13.96 -7.80
N ARG A 44 1.11 -14.22 -8.40
CA ARG A 44 1.32 -14.07 -9.85
C ARG A 44 0.29 -14.82 -10.68
N ASP A 45 -0.05 -16.03 -10.28
CA ASP A 45 -0.98 -16.90 -11.01
C ASP A 45 -2.45 -16.41 -10.91
N LEU A 46 -2.75 -15.57 -9.91
CA LEU A 46 -4.09 -15.00 -9.69
C LEU A 46 -4.28 -13.65 -10.39
N TYR A 47 -3.20 -13.00 -10.84
CA TYR A 47 -3.24 -11.67 -11.44
C TYR A 47 -2.96 -11.71 -12.95
N ASP A 48 -3.93 -11.24 -13.74
CA ASP A 48 -3.74 -11.08 -15.18
C ASP A 48 -2.96 -9.78 -15.50
N THR A 49 -1.84 -9.96 -16.21
CA THR A 49 -0.98 -8.87 -16.64
C THR A 49 -1.56 -8.07 -17.82
N LYS A 50 -2.44 -8.65 -18.63
CA LYS A 50 -2.87 -8.08 -19.91
C LYS A 50 -4.27 -7.50 -19.91
N ASN A 51 -5.18 -8.03 -19.08
CA ASN A 51 -6.57 -7.62 -19.09
C ASN A 51 -6.98 -6.83 -17.83
N GLY A 52 -8.04 -6.02 -17.96
CA GLY A 52 -8.69 -5.32 -16.85
C GLY A 52 -8.13 -3.92 -16.53
N ARG A 53 -8.71 -3.32 -15.49
CA ARG A 53 -8.30 -2.00 -14.97
C ARG A 53 -6.88 -2.10 -14.39
N PRO A 54 -6.03 -1.07 -14.51
CA PRO A 54 -4.78 -1.01 -13.76
C PRO A 54 -5.08 -1.19 -12.27
N ALA A 55 -4.55 -2.25 -11.69
CA ALA A 55 -4.66 -2.54 -10.27
C ALA A 55 -3.43 -1.99 -9.56
N TYR A 56 -3.58 -1.69 -8.27
CA TYR A 56 -2.44 -1.42 -7.40
C TYR A 56 -1.51 -2.64 -7.36
N PRO A 57 -0.20 -2.44 -7.19
CA PRO A 57 0.73 -3.54 -7.00
C PRO A 57 0.30 -4.43 -5.82
N PRO A 58 0.47 -5.76 -5.91
CA PRO A 58 0.03 -6.66 -4.85
C PRO A 58 0.77 -6.41 -3.53
N GLU A 59 2.03 -5.95 -3.58
CA GLU A 59 2.80 -5.53 -2.41
C GLU A 59 2.13 -4.39 -1.63
N VAL A 60 1.59 -3.40 -2.35
CA VAL A 60 0.92 -2.21 -1.79
C VAL A 60 -0.34 -2.65 -1.04
N LEU A 61 -1.12 -3.53 -1.67
CA LEU A 61 -2.33 -4.09 -1.06
C LEU A 61 -2.01 -4.92 0.18
N PHE A 62 -0.96 -5.74 0.14
CA PHE A 62 -0.52 -6.53 1.29
C PHE A 62 -0.06 -5.65 2.45
N LYS A 63 0.70 -4.58 2.17
CA LYS A 63 1.12 -3.60 3.19
C LYS A 63 -0.08 -2.88 3.83
N MET A 64 -1.14 -2.61 3.08
CA MET A 64 -2.39 -2.08 3.64
C MET A 64 -3.06 -3.08 4.58
N LEU A 65 -3.23 -4.33 4.15
CA LEU A 65 -3.79 -5.40 4.99
C LEU A 65 -2.95 -5.59 6.26
N PHE A 66 -1.63 -5.48 6.15
CA PHE A 66 -0.74 -5.52 7.31
C PHE A 66 -1.02 -4.38 8.30
N LEU A 67 -1.24 -3.15 7.82
CA LEU A 67 -1.58 -2.01 8.68
C LEU A 67 -2.96 -2.17 9.34
N GLU A 68 -3.95 -2.65 8.60
CA GLU A 68 -5.28 -2.98 9.13
C GLU A 68 -5.17 -3.96 10.29
N PHE A 69 -4.42 -5.04 10.10
CA PHE A 69 -4.22 -6.06 11.12
C PHE A 69 -3.38 -5.56 12.30
N TYR A 70 -2.27 -4.86 12.05
CA TYR A 70 -1.31 -4.46 13.09
C TYR A 70 -1.88 -3.36 14.00
N TYR A 71 -2.61 -2.40 13.44
CA TYR A 71 -3.23 -1.30 14.19
C TYR A 71 -4.71 -1.52 14.51
N ASN A 72 -5.27 -2.67 14.11
CA ASN A 72 -6.68 -3.01 14.28
C ASN A 72 -7.61 -1.91 13.73
N LEU A 73 -7.30 -1.44 12.53
CA LEU A 73 -8.04 -0.41 11.80
C LEU A 73 -8.98 -1.06 10.78
N SER A 74 -10.12 -0.44 10.52
CA SER A 74 -10.98 -0.84 9.39
C SER A 74 -10.37 -0.43 8.05
N ASP A 75 -10.81 -1.04 6.95
CA ASP A 75 -10.36 -0.67 5.59
C ASP A 75 -10.54 0.84 5.34
N VAL A 76 -11.65 1.39 5.85
CA VAL A 76 -11.98 2.82 5.70
C VAL A 76 -11.03 3.71 6.48
N GLU A 77 -10.66 3.29 7.68
CA GLU A 77 -9.72 4.03 8.51
C GLU A 77 -8.31 3.95 7.92
N VAL A 78 -7.86 2.80 7.42
CA VAL A 78 -6.53 2.70 6.80
C VAL A 78 -6.44 3.59 5.57
N VAL A 79 -7.44 3.63 4.70
CA VAL A 79 -7.42 4.54 3.54
C VAL A 79 -7.35 6.01 3.98
N ARG A 80 -8.09 6.41 5.02
CA ARG A 80 -8.02 7.78 5.56
C ARG A 80 -6.65 8.07 6.19
N GLU A 81 -6.13 7.15 6.98
CA GLU A 81 -4.81 7.29 7.59
C GLU A 81 -3.72 7.38 6.52
N CYS A 82 -3.83 6.66 5.40
CA CYS A 82 -2.89 6.79 4.29
C CYS A 82 -2.94 8.17 3.60
N GLN A 83 -4.04 8.91 3.72
CA GLN A 83 -4.16 10.27 3.19
C GLN A 83 -3.52 11.32 4.10
N VAL A 84 -3.56 11.12 5.42
CA VAL A 84 -3.08 12.11 6.40
C VAL A 84 -1.72 11.77 6.99
N ASN A 85 -1.40 10.49 7.13
CA ASN A 85 -0.25 9.98 7.85
C ASN A 85 0.89 9.65 6.88
N ILE A 86 1.91 10.51 6.88
CA ILE A 86 3.10 10.39 6.03
C ILE A 86 3.82 9.05 6.26
N LEU A 87 3.82 8.55 7.49
CA LEU A 87 4.49 7.30 7.85
C LEU A 87 3.84 6.08 7.19
N TYR A 88 2.51 6.03 7.15
CA TYR A 88 1.78 4.92 6.53
C TYR A 88 1.94 4.98 5.01
N ARG A 89 1.94 6.20 4.47
CA ARG A 89 2.20 6.46 3.06
C ARG A 89 3.58 5.98 2.62
N TYR A 90 4.60 6.29 3.42
CA TYR A 90 5.96 5.79 3.23
C TYR A 90 6.03 4.26 3.33
N PHE A 91 5.35 3.67 4.31
CA PHE A 91 5.32 2.21 4.49
C PHE A 91 4.78 1.50 3.24
N ILE A 92 3.66 1.99 2.69
CA ILE A 92 2.95 1.42 1.53
C ILE A 92 3.63 1.72 0.17
N ASP A 93 4.69 2.54 0.14
CA ASP A 93 5.35 3.01 -1.10
C ASP A 93 4.44 3.89 -1.98
N LEU A 94 3.61 4.72 -1.36
CA LEU A 94 2.78 5.68 -2.09
C LEU A 94 3.48 7.05 -2.17
N SER A 95 3.53 7.65 -3.35
CA SER A 95 4.07 9.01 -3.56
C SER A 95 3.20 10.08 -2.89
N ILE A 96 3.77 11.26 -2.62
CA ILE A 96 3.05 12.35 -1.95
C ILE A 96 2.02 13.01 -2.87
N ASP A 97 2.34 13.06 -4.15
CA ASP A 97 1.44 13.62 -5.17
C ASP A 97 0.34 12.64 -5.59
N GLU A 98 0.50 11.34 -5.28
CA GLU A 98 -0.45 10.32 -5.73
C GLU A 98 -1.67 10.27 -4.81
N GLU A 99 -2.85 10.63 -5.34
CA GLU A 99 -4.09 10.50 -4.60
C GLU A 99 -4.34 9.04 -4.21
N CYS A 100 -4.59 8.80 -2.92
CA CYS A 100 -4.88 7.49 -2.37
C CYS A 100 -6.30 7.05 -2.81
N THR A 101 -6.46 6.64 -4.07
CA THR A 101 -7.74 6.27 -4.69
C THR A 101 -8.07 4.79 -4.52
N PHE A 102 -7.77 4.19 -3.35
CA PHE A 102 -8.23 2.83 -3.05
C PHE A 102 -9.76 2.83 -3.02
N ARG A 103 -10.37 2.44 -4.15
CA ARG A 103 -11.82 2.37 -4.26
C ARG A 103 -12.26 1.19 -3.41
N TYR A 104 -13.07 1.50 -2.40
CA TYR A 104 -13.80 0.67 -1.42
C TYR A 104 -14.56 -0.58 -1.94
N ASN A 105 -14.35 -0.99 -3.20
CA ASN A 105 -15.12 -2.05 -3.84
C ASN A 105 -14.59 -3.46 -3.53
N ALA A 106 -13.37 -3.63 -2.99
CA ALA A 106 -12.85 -4.94 -2.60
C ALA A 106 -13.56 -5.50 -1.34
N CYS A 107 -13.96 -4.64 -0.40
CA CYS A 107 -14.62 -5.06 0.84
C CYS A 107 -16.09 -5.53 0.63
N ARG A 108 -16.70 -5.26 -0.54
CA ARG A 108 -18.06 -5.75 -0.84
C ARG A 108 -18.12 -7.25 -1.10
N VAL A 109 -17.02 -7.87 -1.52
CA VAL A 109 -16.94 -9.33 -1.78
C VAL A 109 -16.93 -10.12 -0.46
N GLN A 110 -16.41 -9.57 0.63
CA GLN A 110 -16.44 -10.26 1.94
C GLN A 110 -17.81 -10.24 2.63
N LYS A 111 -18.71 -9.34 2.24
CA LYS A 111 -20.09 -9.31 2.77
C LYS A 111 -21.05 -10.27 2.04
N GLU A 112 -20.72 -10.73 0.84
CA GLU A 112 -21.55 -11.65 0.06
C GLU A 112 -21.24 -13.13 0.33
N VAL A 113 -20.09 -13.46 0.93
CA VAL A 113 -19.71 -14.85 1.29
C VAL A 113 -20.24 -15.28 2.68
N ARG A 114 -20.95 -14.39 3.38
CA ARG A 114 -21.48 -14.62 4.73
C ARG A 114 -23.01 -14.67 4.81
N GLN A 115 -23.69 -14.91 3.69
CA GLN A 115 -25.13 -15.19 3.62
C GLN A 115 -25.38 -16.62 3.16
#